data_AF-A0A401TU91-F1
#
_entry.id   AF-A0A401TU91-F1
#
_cell.length_a   1.000
_cell.length_b   1.000
_cell.length_c   1.000
_cell.angle_alpha   90.00
_cell.angle_beta   90.00
_cell.angle_gamma   90.00
#
_symmetry.space_group_name_H-M   'P 1'
#
loop_
_entity.id
_entity.type
_entity.pdbx_description
1 polymer ?
#
loop_
_entity_poly.entity_id
_entity_poly.type
_entity_poly.pdbx_seq_one_letter_code
_entity_poly.pdbx_strand_id
1 'polypeptide(L)'
;METIGSQKIWSFFDRRGCHVAKSSAVREGPGHRVGSYIELATKIAELQFLNRDHVLLFRGQGADHRNIKNNSSLKPSLFRGGRGNPDRETLVTRFEVLRRAEQILVAEYARAKLLGLERLKRHRILRWSILQHYEVCTTPLLDVTHSIRIAASFASLAETATAFLYVLGVPNLSGAITASAEAGLQIVRLSSVCPPAAV
;
A
#
# COMPACT_ATOMS: atom_id res chain seq x y z
N MET A 1 23.65 -9.76 2.59
CA MET A 1 22.72 -8.68 2.23
C MET A 1 21.99 -9.13 0.97
N GLU A 2 20.77 -9.64 1.10
CA GLU A 2 20.01 -10.10 -0.06
C GLU A 2 19.66 -8.92 -0.97
N THR A 3 19.81 -9.09 -2.28
CA THR A 3 19.43 -8.07 -3.26
C THR A 3 17.91 -7.96 -3.31
N ILE A 4 17.36 -6.85 -2.82
CA ILE A 4 15.92 -6.54 -2.89
C ILE A 4 15.45 -6.66 -4.35
N GLY A 5 14.48 -7.54 -4.60
CA GLY A 5 13.87 -7.76 -5.92
C GLY A 5 14.33 -9.00 -6.70
N SER A 6 15.23 -9.83 -6.15
CA SER A 6 15.59 -11.13 -6.74
C SER A 6 14.64 -12.27 -6.35
N GLN A 7 13.74 -12.03 -5.38
CA GLN A 7 12.77 -13.01 -4.90
C GLN A 7 11.84 -13.48 -6.02
N LYS A 8 11.61 -14.79 -6.04
CA LYS A 8 10.81 -15.49 -7.03
C LYS A 8 9.38 -15.67 -6.50
N ILE A 9 8.48 -14.98 -7.19
CA ILE A 9 7.03 -14.88 -7.10
C ILE A 9 6.20 -15.90 -7.89
N TRP A 10 5.26 -16.69 -7.39
CA TRP A 10 4.20 -17.18 -8.29
C TRP A 10 3.28 -16.02 -8.66
N SER A 11 3.10 -15.76 -9.96
CA SER A 11 2.29 -14.63 -10.44
C SER A 11 1.67 -14.90 -11.83
N PHE A 12 0.73 -14.03 -12.22
CA PHE A 12 0.09 -14.02 -13.54
C PHE A 12 0.56 -12.81 -14.37
N PHE A 13 0.81 -13.01 -15.66
CA PHE A 13 1.46 -12.00 -16.52
C PHE A 13 0.77 -11.73 -17.85
N ASP A 14 -0.03 -12.67 -18.33
CA ASP A 14 -0.68 -12.67 -19.62
C ASP A 14 -1.82 -13.72 -19.61
N ARG A 15 -2.29 -14.18 -20.77
CA ARG A 15 -3.31 -15.25 -20.86
C ARG A 15 -2.81 -16.64 -20.44
N ARG A 16 -1.53 -16.82 -20.10
CA ARG A 16 -0.98 -18.10 -19.64
C ARG A 16 -1.28 -18.31 -18.14
N GLY A 17 -1.16 -19.56 -17.71
CA GLY A 17 -1.33 -19.94 -16.31
C GLY A 17 -0.30 -19.31 -15.37
N CYS A 18 -0.48 -19.55 -14.07
CA CYS A 18 0.42 -19.05 -13.04
C CYS A 18 1.83 -19.63 -13.21
N HIS A 19 2.87 -18.81 -13.06
CA HIS A 19 4.26 -19.26 -13.12
C HIS A 19 5.17 -18.41 -12.23
N VAL A 20 6.36 -18.94 -11.97
CA VAL A 20 7.36 -18.30 -11.12
C VAL A 20 8.07 -17.18 -11.89
N ALA A 21 8.17 -16.01 -11.29
CA ALA A 21 8.80 -14.85 -11.90
C ALA A 21 9.35 -13.86 -10.86
N LYS A 22 10.26 -12.98 -11.30
CA LYS A 22 10.85 -11.94 -10.46
C LYS A 22 9.93 -10.72 -10.38
N SER A 23 10.00 -9.97 -9.29
CA SER A 23 9.24 -8.72 -9.14
C SER A 23 9.49 -7.70 -10.27
N SER A 24 10.68 -7.68 -10.87
CA SER A 24 10.96 -6.83 -12.04
C SER A 24 10.11 -7.21 -13.24
N ALA A 25 10.03 -8.51 -13.54
CA ALA A 25 9.19 -9.03 -14.63
C ALA A 25 7.72 -8.70 -14.37
N VAL A 26 7.24 -8.81 -13.11
CA VAL A 26 5.82 -8.52 -12.77
C VAL A 26 5.48 -7.08 -13.13
N ARG A 27 6.40 -6.15 -12.88
CA ARG A 27 6.21 -4.73 -13.12
C ARG A 27 6.36 -4.34 -14.59
N GLU A 28 7.12 -5.10 -15.37
CA GLU A 28 7.30 -4.91 -16.81
C GLU A 28 6.16 -5.52 -17.64
N GLY A 29 5.52 -6.57 -17.10
CA GLY A 29 4.45 -7.29 -17.76
C GLY A 29 3.15 -6.48 -17.91
N PRO A 30 2.27 -6.88 -18.84
CA PRO A 30 0.99 -6.22 -19.09
C PRO A 30 -0.08 -6.51 -18.01
N GLY A 31 0.22 -7.42 -17.08
CA GLY A 31 -0.71 -7.90 -16.06
C GLY A 31 -1.69 -8.95 -16.60
N HIS A 32 -2.58 -9.41 -15.73
CA HIS A 32 -3.57 -10.43 -16.06
C HIS A 32 -4.97 -9.84 -16.06
N ARG A 33 -5.64 -9.87 -17.23
CA ARG A 33 -7.01 -9.39 -17.34
C ARG A 33 -7.97 -10.42 -16.77
N VAL A 34 -8.87 -9.95 -15.92
CA VAL A 34 -9.99 -10.74 -15.38
C VAL A 34 -11.30 -10.12 -15.84
N GLY A 35 -12.27 -10.95 -16.22
CA GLY A 35 -13.58 -10.53 -16.72
C GLY A 35 -14.66 -10.44 -15.65
N SER A 36 -14.45 -11.06 -14.48
CA SER A 36 -15.41 -11.04 -13.38
C SER A 36 -14.74 -11.06 -12.00
N TYR A 37 -15.50 -10.67 -10.99
CA TYR A 37 -15.05 -10.78 -9.59
C TYR A 37 -14.80 -12.23 -9.15
N ILE A 38 -15.60 -13.18 -9.66
CA ILE A 38 -15.42 -14.61 -9.38
C ILE A 38 -14.10 -15.12 -9.95
N GLU A 39 -13.78 -14.74 -11.19
CA GLU A 39 -12.50 -15.08 -11.81
C GLU A 39 -11.33 -14.49 -11.03
N LEU A 40 -11.43 -13.22 -10.63
CA LEU A 40 -10.44 -12.57 -9.77
C LEU A 40 -10.24 -13.35 -8.46
N ALA A 41 -11.31 -13.64 -7.74
CA ALA A 41 -11.23 -14.35 -6.46
C ALA A 41 -10.60 -15.75 -6.61
N THR A 42 -10.94 -16.46 -7.69
CA THR A 42 -10.36 -17.77 -8.02
C THR A 42 -8.84 -17.68 -8.23
N LYS A 43 -8.38 -16.68 -8.99
CA LYS A 43 -6.95 -16.46 -9.24
C LYS A 43 -6.20 -16.01 -7.99
N ILE A 44 -6.82 -15.20 -7.13
CA ILE A 44 -6.22 -14.84 -5.83
C ILE A 44 -6.06 -16.09 -4.94
N ALA A 45 -7.05 -16.97 -4.92
CA ALA A 45 -6.94 -18.22 -4.17
C ALA A 45 -5.80 -19.12 -4.69
N GLU A 46 -5.62 -19.20 -6.01
CA GLU A 46 -4.48 -19.90 -6.62
C GLU A 46 -3.13 -19.26 -6.22
N LEU A 47 -3.02 -17.93 -6.27
CA LEU A 47 -1.81 -17.22 -5.81
C LEU A 47 -1.53 -17.48 -4.34
N GLN A 48 -2.55 -17.53 -3.49
CA GLN A 48 -2.39 -17.80 -2.06
C GLN A 48 -1.95 -19.24 -1.80
N PHE A 49 -2.49 -20.20 -2.56
CA PHE A 49 -2.10 -21.61 -2.47
C PHE A 49 -0.65 -21.85 -2.92
N LEU A 50 -0.18 -21.12 -3.92
CA LEU A 50 1.18 -21.26 -4.48
C LEU A 50 2.22 -20.47 -3.68
N ASN A 51 1.85 -19.32 -3.11
CA ASN A 51 2.74 -18.44 -2.34
C ASN A 51 2.52 -18.59 -0.82
N ARG A 52 2.57 -19.83 -0.30
CA ARG A 52 2.16 -20.17 1.08
C ARG A 52 2.92 -19.42 2.17
N ASP A 53 4.17 -19.04 1.91
CA ASP A 53 5.02 -18.33 2.86
C ASP A 53 4.75 -16.81 2.91
N HIS A 54 3.79 -16.33 2.12
CA HIS A 54 3.44 -14.91 2.03
C HIS A 54 2.02 -14.65 2.50
N VAL A 55 1.86 -13.53 3.19
CA VAL A 55 0.56 -12.90 3.40
C VAL A 55 0.27 -12.02 2.19
N LEU A 56 -0.89 -12.22 1.56
CA LEU A 56 -1.30 -11.37 0.44
C LEU A 56 -2.01 -10.11 0.93
N LEU A 57 -1.54 -8.98 0.43
CA LEU A 57 -2.15 -7.66 0.58
C LEU A 57 -2.53 -7.10 -0.78
N PHE A 58 -3.58 -6.29 -0.81
CA PHE A 58 -4.19 -5.81 -2.04
C PHE A 58 -4.22 -4.30 -2.08
N ARG A 59 -4.01 -3.74 -3.27
CA ARG A 59 -4.20 -2.31 -3.54
C ARG A 59 -4.97 -2.11 -4.83
N GLY A 60 -6.10 -1.44 -4.75
CA GLY A 60 -6.87 -0.99 -5.91
C GLY A 60 -6.40 0.37 -6.42
N GLN A 61 -6.39 0.57 -7.73
CA GLN A 61 -6.13 1.86 -8.37
C GLN A 61 -6.97 2.00 -9.65
N GLY A 62 -7.52 3.19 -9.89
CA GLY A 62 -8.26 3.49 -11.11
C GLY A 62 -7.39 3.60 -12.37
N ALA A 63 -6.07 3.73 -12.20
CA ALA A 63 -5.09 3.78 -13.26
C ALA A 63 -3.78 3.09 -12.87
N ASP A 64 -3.07 2.56 -13.86
CA ASP A 64 -1.72 2.03 -13.70
C ASP A 64 -0.69 3.16 -13.75
N HIS A 65 -0.16 3.52 -12.58
CA HIS A 65 0.91 4.50 -12.50
C HIS A 65 2.23 3.89 -12.95
N ARG A 66 2.82 4.46 -14.00
CA ARG A 66 4.06 3.96 -14.59
C ARG A 66 5.27 4.82 -14.24
N ASN A 67 6.44 4.19 -14.16
CA ASN A 67 7.70 4.90 -13.98
C ASN A 67 8.27 5.36 -15.34
N ILE A 68 9.45 6.01 -15.31
CA ILE A 68 10.16 6.48 -16.51
C ILE A 68 10.53 5.36 -17.50
N LYS A 69 10.58 4.10 -17.03
CA LYS A 69 10.84 2.91 -17.85
C LYS A 69 9.55 2.25 -18.35
N ASN A 70 8.40 2.89 -18.14
CA ASN A 70 7.07 2.38 -18.46
C ASN A 70 6.63 1.14 -17.65
N ASN A 71 7.29 0.85 -16.54
CA ASN A 71 6.91 -0.25 -15.64
C ASN A 71 5.89 0.21 -14.61
N SER A 72 4.97 -0.66 -14.22
CA SER A 72 4.03 -0.41 -13.13
C SER A 72 4.76 -0.03 -11.84
N SER A 73 4.19 0.93 -11.13
CA SER A 73 4.81 1.57 -9.97
C SER A 73 3.81 1.79 -8.85
N LEU A 74 4.14 1.24 -7.68
CA LEU A 74 3.42 1.48 -6.43
C LEU A 74 4.23 2.44 -5.58
N LYS A 75 3.81 3.71 -5.55
CA LYS A 75 4.44 4.75 -4.72
C LYS A 75 3.42 5.30 -3.72
N PRO A 76 3.85 5.58 -2.48
CA PRO A 76 3.13 6.47 -1.58
C PRO A 76 2.79 7.80 -2.24
N SER A 77 1.66 8.40 -1.87
CA SER A 77 1.18 9.66 -2.47
C SER A 77 2.21 10.79 -2.36
N LEU A 78 2.96 10.85 -1.26
CA LEU A 78 4.00 11.87 -1.06
C LEU A 78 5.11 11.80 -2.12
N PHE A 79 5.41 10.60 -2.64
CA PHE A 79 6.47 10.38 -3.63
C PHE A 79 5.95 10.26 -5.07
N ARG A 80 4.65 10.47 -5.30
CA ARG A 80 4.08 10.52 -6.66
C ARG A 80 4.33 11.88 -7.29
N GLY A 81 5.03 11.90 -8.42
CA GLY A 81 5.11 13.05 -9.32
C GLY A 81 4.31 12.78 -10.60
N GLY A 82 4.46 13.65 -11.59
CA GLY A 82 3.93 13.43 -12.94
C GLY A 82 4.68 12.30 -13.66
N ARG A 83 5.45 12.63 -14.71
CA ARG A 83 6.26 11.62 -15.43
C ARG A 83 7.46 11.05 -14.65
N GLY A 84 7.68 11.47 -13.40
CA GLY A 84 8.87 11.12 -12.61
C GLY A 84 8.68 11.22 -11.10
N ASN A 85 9.78 11.15 -10.37
CA ASN A 85 9.78 11.49 -8.95
C ASN A 85 9.63 13.01 -8.79
N PRO A 86 8.96 13.49 -7.74
CA PRO A 86 8.98 14.92 -7.39
C PRO A 86 10.42 15.39 -7.17
N ASP A 87 10.69 16.65 -7.49
CA ASP A 87 11.97 17.29 -7.17
C ASP A 87 12.13 17.53 -5.66
N ARG A 88 13.34 17.95 -5.26
CA ARG A 88 13.69 18.16 -3.86
C ARG A 88 12.81 19.22 -3.21
N GLU A 89 12.55 20.32 -3.89
CA GLU A 89 11.76 21.44 -3.35
C GLU A 89 10.31 21.01 -3.08
N THR A 90 9.70 20.30 -4.02
CA THR A 90 8.37 19.71 -3.87
C THR A 90 8.32 18.74 -2.69
N LEU A 91 9.34 17.89 -2.52
CA LEU A 91 9.40 16.97 -1.38
C LEU A 91 9.53 17.73 -0.06
N VAL A 92 10.37 18.77 0.01
CA VAL A 92 10.52 19.61 1.20
C VAL A 92 9.16 20.20 1.60
N THR A 93 8.46 20.85 0.66
CA THR A 93 7.13 21.42 0.89
C THR A 93 6.13 20.37 1.38
N ARG A 94 6.09 19.19 0.76
CA ARG A 94 5.19 18.10 1.18
C ARG A 94 5.50 17.59 2.59
N PHE A 95 6.78 17.47 2.95
CA PHE A 95 7.19 17.05 4.28
C PHE A 95 6.91 18.13 5.34
N GLU A 96 6.96 19.41 4.99
CA GLU A 96 6.55 20.51 5.88
C GLU A 96 5.06 20.48 6.18
N VAL A 97 4.22 20.28 5.15
CA VAL A 97 2.78 20.09 5.32
C VAL A 97 2.48 18.90 6.22
N LEU A 98 3.12 17.76 5.97
CA LEU A 98 2.97 16.56 6.80
C LEU A 98 3.37 16.82 8.26
N ARG A 99 4.50 17.50 8.49
CA ARG A 99 4.98 17.85 9.83
C ARG A 99 4.00 18.74 10.58
N ARG A 100 3.42 19.74 9.90
CA ARG A 100 2.40 20.62 10.47
C ARG A 100 1.14 19.84 10.84
N ALA A 101 0.69 18.94 9.96
CA ALA A 101 -0.45 18.06 10.20
C ALA A 101 -0.21 17.12 11.40
N GLU A 102 1.00 16.58 11.56
CA GLU A 102 1.36 15.78 12.73
C GLU A 102 1.23 16.57 14.05
N GLN A 103 1.70 17.82 14.07
CA GLN A 103 1.62 18.67 15.25
C GLN A 103 0.17 18.98 15.64
N ILE A 104 -0.65 19.33 14.63
CA ILE A 104 -2.08 19.58 14.82
C ILE A 104 -2.76 18.31 15.34
N LEU A 105 -2.50 17.15 14.74
CA LEU A 105 -3.09 15.89 15.17
C LEU A 105 -2.81 15.58 16.65
N VAL A 106 -1.58 15.79 17.11
CA VAL A 106 -1.21 15.54 18.51
C VAL A 106 -1.91 16.53 19.45
N ALA A 107 -1.96 17.81 19.08
CA ALA A 107 -2.65 18.84 19.86
C ALA A 107 -4.16 18.53 19.98
N GLU A 108 -4.78 18.12 18.88
CA GLU A 108 -6.20 17.75 18.84
C GLU A 108 -6.50 16.51 19.68
N TYR A 109 -5.65 15.47 19.61
CA TYR A 109 -5.78 14.30 20.48
C TYR A 109 -5.70 14.67 21.97
N ALA A 110 -4.79 15.57 22.33
CA ALA A 110 -4.62 16.02 23.71
C ALA A 110 -5.84 16.84 24.17
N ARG A 111 -6.31 17.77 23.33
CA ARG A 111 -7.48 18.61 23.59
C ARG A 111 -8.74 17.78 23.80
N ALA A 112 -8.97 16.80 22.93
CA ALA A 112 -10.12 15.91 22.99
C ALA A 112 -9.98 14.75 23.99
N LYS A 113 -8.84 14.65 24.70
CA LYS A 113 -8.54 13.58 25.67
C LYS A 113 -8.74 12.18 25.09
N LEU A 114 -8.34 11.98 23.82
CA LEU A 114 -8.50 10.71 23.13
C LEU A 114 -7.57 9.64 23.69
N LEU A 115 -8.05 8.39 23.69
CA LEU A 115 -7.26 7.23 24.09
C LEU A 115 -6.02 7.08 23.19
N GLY A 116 -4.89 6.73 23.78
CA GLY A 116 -3.67 6.40 23.03
C GLY A 116 -2.75 7.58 22.71
N LEU A 117 -2.98 8.77 23.27
CA LEU A 117 -2.15 9.98 23.08
C LEU A 117 -0.64 9.70 23.26
N GLU A 118 -0.24 8.99 24.31
CA GLU A 118 1.17 8.73 24.59
C GLU A 118 1.83 7.86 23.51
N ARG A 119 1.08 6.89 22.98
CA ARG A 119 1.54 6.05 21.87
C ARG A 119 1.62 6.86 20.57
N LEU A 120 0.65 7.75 20.33
CA LEU A 120 0.64 8.66 19.19
C LEU A 120 1.83 9.64 19.21
N LYS A 121 2.16 10.20 20.37
CA LYS A 121 3.35 11.06 20.55
C LYS A 121 4.66 10.30 20.29
N ARG A 122 4.75 9.06 20.78
CA ARG A 122 5.96 8.23 20.66
C ARG A 122 6.20 7.75 19.24
N HIS A 123 5.16 7.31 18.53
CA HIS A 123 5.31 6.63 17.25
C HIS A 123 4.84 7.48 16.07
N ARG A 124 5.80 8.07 15.35
CA ARG A 124 5.53 8.88 14.15
C ARG A 124 4.73 8.16 13.07
N ILE A 125 5.01 6.86 12.87
CA ILE A 125 4.32 6.04 11.87
C ILE A 125 2.81 5.98 12.13
N LEU A 126 2.38 6.05 13.39
CA LEU A 126 0.96 6.05 13.75
C LEU A 126 0.29 7.35 13.32
N ARG A 127 0.95 8.49 13.56
CA ARG A 127 0.46 9.80 13.10
C ARG A 127 0.27 9.81 11.59
N TRP A 128 1.27 9.34 10.84
CA TRP A 128 1.16 9.25 9.39
C TRP A 128 0.04 8.30 8.94
N SER A 129 -0.15 7.18 9.63
CA SER A 129 -1.21 6.23 9.29
C SER A 129 -2.61 6.82 9.50
N ILE A 130 -2.82 7.59 10.57
CA ILE A 130 -4.09 8.29 10.84
C ILE A 130 -4.31 9.39 9.79
N LEU A 131 -3.30 10.22 9.54
CA LEU A 131 -3.39 11.29 8.53
C LEU A 131 -3.67 10.74 7.12
N GLN A 132 -3.11 9.57 6.79
CA GLN A 132 -3.39 8.88 5.54
C GLN A 132 -4.83 8.35 5.50
N HIS A 133 -5.27 7.70 6.57
CA HIS A 133 -6.59 7.06 6.64
C HIS A 133 -7.74 8.05 6.43
N TYR A 134 -7.62 9.26 7.01
CA TYR A 134 -8.60 10.33 6.84
C TYR A 134 -8.25 11.30 5.69
N GLU A 135 -7.31 10.92 4.82
CA GLU A 135 -6.93 11.68 3.62
C GLU A 135 -6.54 13.16 3.87
N VAL A 136 -6.03 13.47 5.07
CA VAL A 136 -5.72 14.86 5.50
C VAL A 136 -4.60 15.47 4.68
N CYS A 137 -3.55 14.69 4.38
CA CYS A 137 -2.43 15.13 3.56
C CYS A 137 -1.69 13.93 2.94
N THR A 138 -0.81 14.18 1.98
CA THR A 138 0.02 13.11 1.39
C THR A 138 0.99 12.55 2.43
N THR A 139 1.17 11.23 2.45
CA THR A 139 2.05 10.55 3.40
C THR A 139 3.06 9.67 2.67
N PRO A 140 4.19 9.32 3.31
CA PRO A 140 5.18 8.40 2.75
C PRO A 140 4.77 6.93 2.91
N LEU A 141 3.51 6.65 3.26
CA LEU A 141 2.98 5.31 3.47
C LEU A 141 2.26 4.78 2.22
N LEU A 142 2.35 3.47 1.99
CA LEU A 142 1.56 2.79 0.98
C LEU A 142 0.34 2.14 1.64
N ASP A 143 -0.85 2.56 1.23
CA ASP A 143 -2.09 1.98 1.75
C ASP A 143 -2.44 0.67 1.04
N VAL A 144 -2.83 -0.34 1.82
CA VAL A 144 -3.06 -1.73 1.40
C VAL A 144 -4.10 -2.37 2.30
N THR A 145 -4.82 -3.36 1.78
CA THR A 145 -5.89 -4.05 2.51
C THR A 145 -5.78 -5.57 2.39
N HIS A 146 -6.28 -6.30 3.38
CA HIS A 146 -6.47 -7.75 3.30
C HIS A 146 -7.73 -8.14 2.50
N SER A 147 -8.63 -7.20 2.22
CA SER A 147 -9.89 -7.50 1.55
C SER A 147 -9.78 -7.20 0.06
N ILE A 148 -9.83 -8.26 -0.76
CA ILE A 148 -9.95 -8.14 -2.21
C ILE A 148 -11.16 -7.32 -2.63
N ARG A 149 -12.27 -7.38 -1.87
CA ARG A 149 -13.50 -6.65 -2.16
C ARG A 149 -13.30 -5.15 -2.01
N ILE A 150 -12.66 -4.74 -0.92
CA ILE A 150 -12.36 -3.33 -0.65
C ILE A 150 -11.33 -2.81 -1.67
N ALA A 151 -10.30 -3.58 -2.00
CA ALA A 151 -9.35 -3.19 -3.04
C ALA A 151 -10.05 -3.04 -4.41
N ALA A 152 -10.91 -3.99 -4.79
CA ALA A 152 -11.66 -3.92 -6.04
C ALA A 152 -12.60 -2.70 -6.08
N SER A 153 -13.31 -2.41 -4.98
CA SER A 153 -14.17 -1.22 -4.93
C SER A 153 -13.38 0.07 -5.12
N PHE A 154 -12.25 0.23 -4.41
CA PHE A 154 -11.38 1.40 -4.60
C PHE A 154 -10.83 1.52 -6.03
N ALA A 155 -10.52 0.40 -6.67
CA ALA A 155 -10.07 0.41 -8.06
C ALA A 155 -11.17 0.89 -9.01
N SER A 156 -12.43 0.52 -8.74
CA SER A 156 -13.58 0.87 -9.57
C SER A 156 -14.15 2.27 -9.33
N LEU A 157 -13.81 2.94 -8.21
CA LEU A 157 -14.30 4.29 -7.89
C LEU A 157 -13.90 5.36 -8.92
N ALA A 158 -12.84 5.15 -9.68
CA ALA A 158 -12.40 6.11 -10.69
C ALA A 158 -13.26 6.10 -11.97
N GLU A 159 -14.23 5.18 -12.07
CA GLU A 159 -15.16 5.05 -13.21
C GLU A 159 -14.45 4.96 -14.58
N THR A 160 -13.25 4.40 -14.60
CA THR A 160 -12.48 4.17 -15.82
C THR A 160 -12.91 2.88 -16.50
N ALA A 161 -12.67 2.78 -17.80
CA ALA A 161 -12.92 1.55 -18.56
C ALA A 161 -12.06 0.35 -18.07
N THR A 162 -11.00 0.60 -17.31
CA THR A 162 -10.11 -0.44 -16.78
C THR A 162 -9.60 -0.05 -15.41
N ALA A 163 -9.86 -0.91 -14.43
CA ALA A 163 -9.38 -0.79 -13.06
C ALA A 163 -8.22 -1.77 -12.80
N PHE A 164 -7.32 -1.39 -11.90
CA PHE A 164 -6.11 -2.15 -11.60
C PHE A 164 -6.13 -2.63 -10.14
N LEU A 165 -5.87 -3.93 -9.94
CA LEU A 165 -5.67 -4.51 -8.61
C LEU A 165 -4.27 -5.10 -8.54
N TYR A 166 -3.50 -4.62 -7.58
CA TYR A 166 -2.15 -5.10 -7.30
C TYR A 166 -2.17 -6.06 -6.12
N VAL A 167 -1.49 -7.18 -6.29
CA VAL A 167 -1.31 -8.22 -5.26
C VAL A 167 0.12 -8.14 -4.76
N LEU A 168 0.28 -8.00 -3.45
CA LEU A 168 1.55 -7.86 -2.76
C LEU A 168 1.73 -9.05 -1.82
N GLY A 169 2.74 -9.88 -2.07
CA GLY A 169 3.21 -10.86 -1.10
C GLY A 169 4.11 -10.17 -0.09
N VAL A 170 3.75 -10.23 1.20
CA VAL A 170 4.58 -9.72 2.30
C VAL A 170 4.88 -10.85 3.30
N PRO A 171 5.97 -10.74 4.09
CA PRO A 171 6.23 -11.68 5.18
C PRO A 171 5.09 -11.69 6.21
N ASN A 172 5.14 -12.67 7.12
CA ASN A 172 4.12 -12.83 8.13
C ASN A 172 3.91 -11.55 8.96
N LEU A 173 2.64 -11.20 9.21
CA LEU A 173 2.23 -10.01 9.93
C LEU A 173 1.92 -10.36 11.37
N SER A 174 2.56 -9.68 12.31
CA SER A 174 2.33 -9.87 13.75
C SER A 174 2.17 -8.55 14.49
N GLY A 175 1.20 -8.53 15.41
CA GLY A 175 0.91 -7.37 16.25
C GLY A 175 0.28 -6.17 15.51
N ALA A 176 0.34 -5.01 16.17
CA ALA A 176 -0.18 -3.73 15.67
C ALA A 176 0.79 -3.01 14.72
N ILE A 177 2.09 -3.19 14.96
CA ILE A 177 3.18 -2.70 14.11
C ILE A 177 4.09 -3.91 13.88
N THR A 178 4.16 -4.37 12.65
CA THR A 178 5.12 -5.41 12.24
C THR A 178 6.31 -4.72 11.59
N ALA A 179 7.52 -5.03 12.04
CA ALA A 179 8.75 -4.62 11.36
C ALA A 179 9.52 -5.89 10.97
N SER A 180 9.79 -6.05 9.67
CA SER A 180 10.70 -7.06 9.16
C SER A 180 11.96 -6.35 8.66
N ALA A 181 13.04 -6.47 9.43
CA ALA A 181 14.34 -5.91 9.04
C ALA A 181 14.88 -6.61 7.78
N GLU A 182 14.67 -7.92 7.67
CA GLU A 182 15.07 -8.74 6.52
C GLU A 182 14.41 -8.27 5.22
N ALA A 183 13.09 -8.06 5.25
CA ALA A 183 12.36 -7.56 4.08
C ALA A 183 12.41 -6.02 3.93
N GLY A 184 13.00 -5.30 4.90
CA GLY A 184 12.98 -3.83 4.94
C GLY A 184 11.58 -3.23 5.01
N LEU A 185 10.63 -3.94 5.64
CA LEU A 185 9.20 -3.59 5.68
C LEU A 185 8.76 -3.19 7.08
N GLN A 186 7.92 -2.16 7.14
CA GLN A 186 7.15 -1.83 8.34
C GLN A 186 5.67 -1.70 7.97
N ILE A 187 4.81 -2.44 8.67
CA ILE A 187 3.38 -2.50 8.42
C ILE A 187 2.65 -2.09 9.69
N VAL A 188 1.65 -1.23 9.54
CA VAL A 188 0.84 -0.69 10.64
C VAL A 188 -0.61 -1.10 10.40
N ARG A 189 -1.24 -1.78 11.36
CA ARG A 189 -2.65 -2.16 11.27
C ARG A 189 -3.54 -1.03 11.80
N LEU A 190 -4.23 -0.31 10.90
CA LEU A 190 -5.04 0.87 11.24
C LEU A 190 -6.08 0.61 12.35
N SER A 191 -6.75 -0.55 12.34
CA SER A 191 -7.75 -0.90 13.35
C SER A 191 -7.20 -0.99 14.79
N SER A 192 -5.87 -1.08 14.94
CA SER A 192 -5.19 -1.11 16.24
C SER A 192 -4.60 0.24 16.66
N VAL A 193 -4.85 1.28 15.86
CA VAL A 193 -4.24 2.61 15.96
C VAL A 193 -5.28 3.71 16.07
N CYS A 194 -6.35 3.63 15.28
CA CYS A 194 -7.43 4.61 15.34
C CYS A 194 -8.24 4.42 16.65
N PRO A 195 -8.48 5.48 17.43
CA PRO A 195 -9.26 5.40 18.65
C PRO A 195 -10.71 5.10 18.30
N PRO A 196 -11.42 4.27 19.09
CA PRO A 196 -12.81 3.88 18.80
C PRO A 196 -13.78 5.07 18.69
N ALA A 197 -13.46 6.21 19.32
CA ALA A 197 -14.28 7.42 19.30
C ALA A 197 -14.09 8.28 18.03
N ALA A 198 -13.20 7.90 17.11
CA ALA A 198 -12.96 8.64 15.86
C ALA A 198 -13.75 8.10 14.65
N VAL A 199 -14.91 7.46 14.88
CA VAL A 199 -15.81 6.99 13.83
C VAL A 199 -16.78 8.10 13.42
#